data_AF-A0A7R8W5M5-F1
#
_entry.id   AF-A0A7R8W5M5-F1
#
_cell.length_a   1.000
_cell.length_b   1.000
_cell.length_c   1.000
_cell.angle_alpha   90.00
_cell.angle_beta   90.00
_cell.angle_gamma   90.00
#
_symmetry.space_group_name_H-M   'P 1'
#
loop_
_entity.id
_entity.type
_entity.pdbx_description
1 polymer ?
#
loop_
_entity_poly.entity_id
_entity_poly.type
_entity_poly.pdbx_seq_one_letter_code
_entity_poly.pdbx_strand_id
1 'polypeptide(L)'
;MFRKEEDADKAVKDLNNRWFGGRPVYAELSPVTDFREACCRQYELGECNRGGFCNFMHLKPISRELRRELYGRRRGGGGGGRRSRSRSPRRRREEGRKRSRSPKRR
;
A
#
# COMPACT_ATOMS: atom_id res chain seq x y z
N MET A 1 7.60 -9.78 -0.21
CA MET A 1 7.40 -11.23 -0.09
C MET A 1 6.59 -11.72 -1.27
N PHE A 2 7.02 -12.80 -1.90
CA PHE A 2 6.19 -13.50 -2.89
C PHE A 2 5.02 -14.19 -2.16
N ARG A 3 3.91 -14.45 -2.87
CA ARG A 3 2.78 -15.18 -2.26
C ARG A 3 3.01 -16.68 -2.20
N LYS A 4 3.87 -17.18 -3.07
CA LYS A 4 4.19 -18.59 -3.26
C LYS A 4 5.69 -18.77 -3.20
N GLU A 5 6.15 -19.91 -2.68
CA GLU A 5 7.57 -20.20 -2.55
C GLU A 5 8.22 -20.48 -3.91
N GLU A 6 7.48 -21.09 -4.84
CA GLU A 6 7.98 -21.38 -6.19
C GLU A 6 8.31 -20.11 -6.98
N ASP A 7 7.54 -19.02 -6.76
CA ASP A 7 7.81 -17.72 -7.37
C ASP A 7 9.12 -17.13 -6.84
N ALA A 8 9.44 -17.35 -5.56
CA ALA A 8 10.68 -16.88 -4.95
C ALA A 8 11.90 -17.67 -5.47
N ASP A 9 11.80 -19.00 -5.53
CA ASP A 9 12.85 -19.86 -6.08
C ASP A 9 13.15 -19.53 -7.55
N LYS A 10 12.10 -19.36 -8.37
CA LYS A 10 12.25 -18.95 -9.76
C LYS A 10 12.93 -17.59 -9.89
N ALA A 11 12.58 -16.62 -9.03
CA ALA A 11 13.18 -15.30 -9.05
C ALA A 11 14.68 -15.34 -8.68
N VAL A 12 15.07 -16.13 -7.67
CA VAL A 12 16.49 -16.29 -7.29
C VAL A 12 17.31 -16.86 -8.44
N LYS A 13 16.81 -17.91 -9.11
CA LYS A 13 17.48 -18.53 -10.26
C LYS A 13 17.62 -17.58 -11.44
N ASP A 14 16.60 -16.78 -11.74
CA ASP A 14 16.65 -15.78 -12.82
C ASP A 14 17.62 -14.64 -12.49
N LEU A 15 17.54 -14.09 -11.27
CA LEU A 15 18.31 -12.91 -10.88
C LEU A 15 19.82 -13.16 -10.81
N ASN A 16 20.25 -14.36 -10.37
CA ASN A 16 21.68 -14.69 -10.31
C ASN A 16 22.36 -14.77 -11.70
N ASN A 17 21.58 -14.78 -12.79
CA ASN A 17 22.10 -14.75 -14.16
C ASN A 17 22.02 -13.35 -14.80
N ARG A 18 21.71 -12.31 -14.02
CA ARG A 18 21.45 -10.95 -14.52
C ARG A 18 22.44 -9.92 -13.98
N TRP A 19 22.51 -8.81 -14.70
CA TRP A 19 23.36 -7.67 -14.39
C TRP A 19 22.51 -6.44 -14.08
N PHE A 20 22.97 -5.61 -13.15
CA PHE A 20 22.33 -4.35 -12.79
C PHE A 20 23.39 -3.28 -12.50
N GLY A 21 23.32 -2.13 -13.17
CA GLY A 21 24.26 -1.04 -12.97
C GLY A 21 25.72 -1.42 -13.25
N GLY A 22 25.96 -2.31 -14.22
CA GLY A 22 27.31 -2.80 -14.57
C GLY A 22 27.90 -3.83 -13.60
N ARG A 23 27.10 -4.32 -12.63
CA ARG A 23 27.54 -5.34 -11.65
C ARG A 23 26.64 -6.57 -11.72
N PRO A 24 27.15 -7.79 -11.46
CA PRO A 24 26.31 -8.98 -11.35
C PRO A 24 25.38 -8.87 -10.14
N VAL A 25 24.17 -9.42 -10.27
CA VAL A 25 23.19 -9.46 -9.19
C VAL A 25 23.39 -10.74 -8.37
N TYR A 26 23.40 -10.62 -7.05
CA TYR A 26 23.41 -11.75 -6.11
C TYR A 26 22.07 -11.82 -5.39
N ALA A 27 21.41 -12.98 -5.49
CA ALA A 27 20.12 -13.24 -4.88
C ALA A 27 20.14 -14.59 -4.12
N GLU A 28 19.52 -14.61 -2.95
CA GLU A 28 19.35 -15.80 -2.10
C GLU A 28 17.96 -15.80 -1.45
N LEU A 29 17.55 -16.97 -0.93
CA LEU A 29 16.31 -17.08 -0.17
C LEU A 29 16.53 -16.56 1.26
N SER A 30 15.67 -15.66 1.71
CA SER A 30 15.75 -15.08 3.06
C SER A 30 14.83 -15.82 4.03
N PRO A 31 15.28 -16.13 5.26
CA PRO A 31 14.44 -16.73 6.29
C PRO A 31 13.46 -15.72 6.92
N VAL A 32 13.51 -14.44 6.54
CA VAL A 32 12.63 -13.41 7.10
C VAL A 32 11.18 -13.65 6.68
N THR A 33 10.35 -14.01 7.67
CA THR A 33 8.91 -14.28 7.48
C THR A 33 8.04 -13.07 7.80
N ASP A 34 8.38 -12.27 8.82
CA ASP A 34 7.67 -11.03 9.19
C ASP A 34 8.60 -9.81 9.23
N PHE A 35 8.31 -8.83 8.36
CA PHE A 35 9.05 -7.56 8.35
C PHE A 35 8.80 -6.72 9.60
N ARG A 36 7.65 -6.86 10.27
CA ARG A 36 7.34 -6.07 11.48
C ARG A 36 8.27 -6.41 12.65
N GLU A 37 8.77 -7.63 12.69
CA GLU A 37 9.72 -8.07 13.71
C GLU A 37 11.17 -7.79 13.31
N ALA A 38 11.47 -7.78 12.01
CA ALA A 38 12.80 -7.55 11.49
C ALA A 38 13.14 -6.06 11.27
N CYS A 39 12.16 -5.16 11.28
CA CYS A 39 12.36 -3.72 11.13
C CYS A 39 12.56 -3.00 12.47
N CYS A 40 13.36 -1.93 12.44
CA CYS A 40 13.62 -1.14 13.64
C CYS A 40 12.43 -0.21 13.94
N ARG A 41 11.67 -0.51 15.00
CA ARG A 41 10.54 0.32 15.42
C ARG A 41 10.96 1.75 15.81
N GLN A 42 12.13 1.91 16.43
CA GLN A 42 12.66 3.24 16.79
C GLN A 42 12.99 4.06 15.54
N TYR A 43 13.42 3.42 14.45
CA TYR A 43 13.68 4.13 13.19
C TYR A 43 12.39 4.59 12.52
N GLU A 44 11.33 3.78 12.58
CA GLU A 44 9.99 4.17 12.09
C GLU A 44 9.46 5.43 12.77
N LEU A 45 9.80 5.64 14.04
CA LEU A 45 9.46 6.84 14.82
C LEU A 45 10.49 7.98 14.68
N GLY A 46 11.61 7.76 14.00
CA GLY A 46 12.68 8.75 13.84
C GLY A 46 13.63 8.90 15.03
N GLU A 47 13.60 7.95 15.97
CA GLU A 47 14.32 8.00 17.25
C GLU A 47 15.54 7.06 17.30
N CYS A 48 15.76 6.24 16.25
CA CYS A 48 16.93 5.36 16.24
C CYS A 48 18.23 6.14 16.06
N ASN A 49 19.03 6.21 17.11
CA ASN A 49 20.33 6.86 17.14
C ASN A 49 21.51 5.94 16.79
N ARG A 50 21.26 4.66 16.50
CA ARG A 50 22.32 3.66 16.21
C ARG A 50 22.89 3.79 14.80
N GLY A 51 22.23 4.53 13.91
CA GLY A 51 22.70 4.73 12.53
C GLY A 51 22.98 3.40 11.83
N GLY A 52 24.17 3.29 11.21
CA GLY A 52 24.63 2.07 10.53
C GLY A 52 24.94 0.89 11.44
N PHE A 53 24.93 1.07 12.77
CA PHE A 53 25.17 0.00 13.75
C PHE A 53 23.87 -0.65 14.24
N CYS A 54 22.72 -0.26 13.68
CA CYS A 54 21.45 -0.92 13.98
C CYS A 54 21.37 -2.27 13.23
N ASN A 55 21.19 -3.36 13.96
CA ASN A 55 21.03 -4.71 13.38
C ASN A 55 19.61 -4.95 12.81
N PHE A 56 18.70 -3.99 12.97
CA PHE A 56 17.33 -4.07 12.45
C PHE A 56 17.21 -3.26 11.16
N MET A 57 16.32 -3.68 10.27
CA MET A 57 16.16 -3.02 8.98
C MET A 57 15.56 -1.62 9.11
N HIS A 58 16.20 -0.64 8.47
CA HIS A 58 15.72 0.73 8.31
C HIS A 58 15.11 0.90 6.92
N LEU A 59 13.78 0.83 6.80
CA LEU A 59 13.10 0.89 5.51
C LEU A 59 13.03 2.33 4.97
N LYS A 60 13.46 2.53 3.73
CA LYS A 60 13.29 3.80 3.00
C LYS A 60 11.95 3.79 2.25
N PRO A 61 10.94 4.58 2.66
CA PRO A 61 9.65 4.60 1.98
C PRO A 61 9.78 5.23 0.58
N ILE A 62 9.06 4.67 -0.38
CA ILE A 62 8.89 5.26 -1.72
C ILE A 62 7.90 6.43 -1.67
N SER A 63 7.95 7.32 -2.68
CA SER A 63 7.00 8.42 -2.80
C SER A 63 5.56 7.91 -2.94
N ARG A 64 4.59 8.72 -2.47
CA ARG A 64 3.16 8.38 -2.55
C ARG A 64 2.69 8.15 -3.99
N GLU A 65 3.24 8.90 -4.93
CA GLU A 65 2.94 8.81 -6.36
C GLU A 65 3.43 7.49 -6.95
N LEU A 66 4.70 7.15 -6.74
CA LEU A 66 5.28 5.89 -7.19
C LEU A 66 4.55 4.69 -6.57
N ARG A 67 4.16 4.78 -5.30
CA ARG A 67 3.35 3.76 -4.64
C ARG A 67 2.00 3.55 -5.33
N ARG A 68 1.34 4.65 -5.74
CA ARG A 68 0.06 4.60 -6.47
C ARG A 68 0.23 3.98 -7.85
N GLU A 69 1.32 4.25 -8.54
CA GLU A 69 1.60 3.66 -9.86
C GLU A 69 1.86 2.15 -9.76
N LEU A 70 2.73 1.72 -8.84
CA LEU A 70 3.13 0.31 -8.68
C LEU A 70 2.01 -0.58 -8.10
N TYR A 71 1.15 -0.04 -7.25
CA TYR A 71 0.16 -0.84 -6.51
C TYR A 71 -1.30 -0.38 -6.66
N GLY A 72 -1.56 0.84 -7.14
CA GLY A 72 -2.92 1.40 -7.22
C GLY A 72 -3.82 0.72 -8.25
N ARG A 73 -3.24 0.17 -9.33
CA ARG A 73 -4.01 -0.54 -10.37
C ARG A 73 -4.54 -1.91 -9.91
N ARG A 74 -3.94 -2.53 -8.90
CA ARG A 74 -4.34 -3.88 -8.43
C ARG A 74 -5.70 -3.93 -7.71
N ARG A 75 -6.30 -2.79 -7.37
CA ARG A 75 -7.63 -2.72 -6.72
C ARG A 75 -8.79 -2.32 -7.65
N GLY A 76 -8.52 -1.96 -8.91
CA GLY A 76 -9.54 -1.43 -9.84
C GLY A 76 -9.98 -2.35 -10.97
N GLY A 77 -9.41 -3.56 -11.09
CA GLY A 77 -9.60 -4.45 -12.24
C GLY A 77 -10.85 -5.34 -12.22
N GLY A 78 -11.89 -5.00 -11.45
CA GLY A 78 -13.09 -5.83 -11.26
C GLY A 78 -14.42 -5.14 -11.52
N GLY A 79 -14.44 -4.03 -12.27
CA GLY A 79 -15.64 -3.20 -12.45
C GLY A 79 -16.02 -2.90 -13.91
N GLY A 80 -15.52 -3.68 -14.86
CA GLY A 80 -15.78 -3.49 -16.31
C GLY A 80 -16.97 -4.29 -16.85
N GLY A 81 -18.03 -4.47 -16.05
CA GLY A 81 -19.22 -5.23 -16.45
C GLY A 81 -20.42 -4.32 -16.74
N ARG A 82 -20.54 -3.89 -17.99
CA ARG A 82 -21.76 -3.42 -18.71
C ARG A 82 -23.01 -3.20 -17.83
N ARG A 83 -23.24 -1.97 -17.36
CA ARG A 83 -24.59 -1.52 -16.97
C ARG A 83 -25.08 -0.50 -17.99
N SER A 84 -25.94 -0.97 -18.90
CA SER A 84 -26.73 -0.16 -19.83
C SER A 84 -27.40 0.98 -19.07
N ARG A 85 -26.98 2.21 -19.35
CA ARG A 85 -27.58 3.44 -18.80
C ARG A 85 -28.90 3.73 -19.50
N SER A 86 -30.03 3.35 -18.90
CA SER A 86 -31.29 4.10 -19.08
C SER A 86 -31.37 5.14 -17.95
N ARG A 87 -30.92 6.36 -18.23
CA ARG A 87 -31.06 7.52 -17.34
C ARG A 87 -32.50 8.03 -17.41
N SER A 88 -33.32 7.76 -16.39
CA SER A 88 -34.58 8.49 -16.19
C SER A 88 -34.34 9.75 -15.35
N PRO A 89 -35.01 10.89 -15.61
CA PRO A 89 -34.65 12.19 -15.05
C PRO A 89 -35.09 12.38 -13.59
N ARG A 90 -34.28 13.16 -12.86
CA ARG A 90 -34.49 13.54 -11.45
C ARG A 90 -35.79 14.33 -11.27
N ARG A 91 -36.68 13.88 -10.37
CA ARG A 91 -37.78 14.71 -9.84
C ARG A 91 -37.34 15.40 -8.54
N ARG A 92 -37.24 16.72 -8.64
CA ARG A 92 -37.12 17.72 -7.58
C ARG A 92 -38.39 17.67 -6.72
N ARG A 93 -38.30 17.58 -5.40
CA ARG A 93 -39.43 17.87 -4.50
C ARG A 93 -38.97 18.83 -3.41
N GLU A 94 -39.48 20.05 -3.52
CA GLU A 94 -39.30 21.17 -2.61
C GLU A 94 -40.08 20.97 -1.30
N GLU A 95 -39.45 21.45 -0.22
CA GLU A 95 -39.99 22.32 0.82
C GLU A 95 -41.14 21.88 1.74
N GLY A 96 -40.86 21.92 3.06
CA GLY A 96 -41.88 22.31 4.04
C GLY A 96 -41.66 21.88 5.49
N ARG A 97 -41.41 22.88 6.37
CA ARG A 97 -42.03 23.06 7.71
C ARG A 97 -41.54 22.15 8.88
N LYS A 98 -41.17 22.61 10.08
CA LYS A 98 -41.10 23.93 10.77
C LYS A 98 -40.08 23.86 11.92
N ARG A 99 -39.40 24.98 12.18
CA ARG A 99 -38.78 25.34 13.46
C ARG A 99 -39.85 25.52 14.53
N SER A 100 -39.66 24.93 15.71
CA SER A 100 -40.28 25.41 16.96
C SER A 100 -39.20 25.45 18.05
N ARG A 101 -38.93 26.68 18.48
CA ARG A 101 -37.99 27.06 19.55
C ARG A 101 -38.85 27.31 20.78
N SER A 102 -38.50 26.73 21.93
CA SER A 102 -39.07 27.09 23.24
C SER A 102 -38.00 27.03 24.35
N PRO A 103 -38.15 27.80 25.45
CA PRO A 103 -37.04 28.42 26.18
C PRO A 103 -36.65 27.74 27.52
N LYS A 104 -35.54 28.23 28.10
CA LYS A 104 -34.85 27.80 29.33
C LYS A 104 -35.72 27.65 30.60
N ARG A 105 -35.32 26.70 31.48
CA ARG A 105 -35.00 26.79 32.94
C ARG A 105 -34.79 25.35 33.45
N ARG A 106 -33.73 25.00 34.17
CA ARG A 106 -33.41 25.34 35.57
C ARG A 106 -31.92 25.08 35.82
#